data_AF-A0A2D4IWN6-F1
#
_entry.id   AF-A0A2D4IWN6-F1
#
_cell.length_a   1.000
_cell.length_b   1.000
_cell.length_c   1.000
_cell.angle_alpha   90.00
_cell.angle_beta   90.00
_cell.angle_gamma   90.00
#
_symmetry.space_group_name_H-M   'P 1'
#
loop_
_entity.id
_entity.type
_entity.pdbx_description
1 polymer ?
#
loop_
_entity_poly.entity_id
_entity_poly.type
_entity_poly.pdbx_seq_one_letter_code
_entity_poly.pdbx_strand_id
1 'polypeptide(L)'
;AIYYDPNPQNTVVAEDQEWVNVYYEMPDFDVTRISPWLLRVELDRKHMTDRKLTMEQIAEKINAGFGDDLNCIFNDDNAEKLVLRIRIMNSDENKIQEEEEVVDKMDDDVFLRCIESNMLTDMTLQGIEQISKVYMHLPQTDNKKKIIITEDGEFKALQEWILETDGVSLMRVLSEKDVDPVRTTSNDIVEIFTVLGIEAVRKALERELYHVISFDGSYVNYRHLAL
;
A
#
# COMPACT_ATOMS: atom_id res chain seq x y z
N ALA A 1 -1.17 -4.95 -20.32
CA ALA A 1 -1.06 -5.26 -21.76
C ALA A 1 -0.92 -3.95 -22.55
N ILE A 2 0.01 -3.89 -23.50
CA ILE A 2 0.29 -2.69 -24.29
C ILE A 2 -0.39 -2.82 -25.66
N TYR A 3 -1.18 -1.80 -26.02
CA TYR A 3 -1.90 -1.70 -27.29
C TYR A 3 -1.40 -0.49 -28.08
N TYR A 4 -1.39 -0.60 -29.40
CA TYR A 4 -1.27 0.56 -30.28
C TYR A 4 -2.69 1.05 -30.62
N ASP A 5 -3.06 2.21 -30.07
CA ASP A 5 -4.41 2.77 -30.14
C ASP A 5 -4.37 4.25 -30.58
N PRO A 6 -4.28 4.48 -31.90
CA PRO A 6 -3.93 5.80 -32.46
C PRO A 6 -5.02 6.84 -32.32
N ASN A 7 -6.28 6.45 -32.14
CA ASN A 7 -7.39 7.36 -31.89
C ASN A 7 -7.91 7.16 -30.46
N PRO A 8 -7.66 8.09 -29.53
CA PRO A 8 -8.13 7.96 -28.15
C PRO A 8 -9.64 7.87 -28.00
N GLN A 9 -10.42 8.49 -28.90
CA GLN A 9 -11.89 8.46 -28.85
C GLN A 9 -12.48 7.18 -29.44
N ASN A 10 -11.81 6.60 -30.44
CA ASN A 10 -12.27 5.40 -31.13
C ASN A 10 -11.24 4.29 -30.94
N THR A 11 -11.38 3.58 -29.83
CA THR A 11 -10.38 2.59 -29.40
C THR A 11 -10.48 1.30 -30.19
N VAL A 12 -9.35 0.63 -30.38
CA VAL A 12 -9.31 -0.73 -30.96
C VAL A 12 -9.93 -1.81 -30.06
N VAL A 13 -10.15 -1.52 -28.78
CA VAL A 13 -10.71 -2.48 -27.80
C VAL A 13 -12.22 -2.32 -27.71
N ALA A 14 -12.95 -3.24 -28.34
CA ALA A 14 -14.42 -3.15 -28.44
C ALA A 14 -15.15 -3.09 -27.08
N GLU A 15 -14.64 -3.78 -26.05
CA GLU A 15 -15.23 -3.76 -24.70
C GLU A 15 -15.06 -2.42 -23.97
N ASP A 16 -14.05 -1.63 -24.34
CA ASP A 16 -13.77 -0.36 -23.68
C ASP A 16 -14.44 0.84 -24.39
N GLN A 17 -14.98 0.63 -25.59
CA GLN A 17 -15.42 1.67 -26.51
C GLN A 17 -16.45 2.64 -25.93
N GLU A 18 -17.48 2.09 -25.26
CA GLU A 18 -18.62 2.87 -24.78
C GLU A 18 -18.20 3.88 -23.71
N TRP A 19 -17.44 3.43 -22.70
CA TRP A 19 -17.05 4.29 -21.59
C TRP A 19 -15.92 5.25 -21.96
N VAL A 20 -15.00 4.84 -22.85
CA VAL A 20 -13.93 5.72 -23.35
C VAL A 20 -14.52 6.87 -24.16
N ASN A 21 -15.52 6.58 -25.01
CA ASN A 21 -16.17 7.62 -25.80
C ASN A 21 -16.86 8.66 -24.90
N VAL A 22 -17.62 8.21 -23.90
CA VAL A 22 -18.28 9.10 -22.93
C VAL A 22 -17.28 9.97 -22.17
N TYR A 23 -16.12 9.44 -21.82
CA TYR A 23 -15.07 10.21 -21.13
C TYR A 23 -14.56 11.38 -21.98
N TYR A 24 -14.29 11.14 -23.27
CA TYR A 24 -13.75 12.15 -24.19
C TYR A 24 -14.82 13.04 -24.87
N GLU A 25 -16.11 12.83 -24.58
CA GLU A 25 -17.17 13.76 -24.97
C GLU A 25 -17.08 15.10 -24.22
N MET A 26 -16.42 15.13 -23.06
CA MET A 26 -16.11 16.35 -22.33
C MET A 26 -14.82 16.99 -22.88
N PRO A 27 -14.84 18.26 -23.34
CA PRO A 27 -13.73 18.89 -24.07
C PRO A 27 -12.58 19.39 -23.16
N ASP A 28 -12.38 18.80 -22.00
CA ASP A 28 -11.49 19.33 -20.95
C ASP A 28 -10.00 18.98 -21.18
N PHE A 29 -9.69 18.09 -22.14
CA PHE A 29 -8.32 17.65 -22.42
C PHE A 29 -7.95 17.75 -23.90
N ASP A 30 -6.73 18.23 -24.17
CA ASP A 30 -6.16 18.23 -25.52
C ASP A 30 -5.67 16.83 -25.90
N VAL A 31 -6.54 16.12 -26.63
CA VAL A 31 -6.31 14.75 -27.10
C VAL A 31 -5.12 14.66 -28.07
N THR A 32 -4.68 15.77 -28.67
CA THR A 32 -3.59 15.78 -29.65
C THR A 32 -2.21 15.58 -29.05
N ARG A 33 -2.09 15.76 -27.73
CA ARG A 33 -0.82 15.64 -26.98
C ARG A 33 -0.57 14.24 -26.41
N ILE A 34 -1.49 13.32 -26.62
CA ILE A 34 -1.45 11.99 -26.00
C ILE A 34 -0.71 11.01 -26.91
N SER A 35 0.14 10.15 -26.33
CA SER A 35 0.80 9.08 -27.09
C SER A 35 -0.22 8.08 -27.68
N PRO A 36 0.02 7.56 -28.91
CA PRO A 36 -0.81 6.51 -29.51
C PRO A 36 -0.64 5.16 -28.79
N TRP A 37 0.38 4.99 -27.95
CA TRP A 37 0.56 3.80 -27.16
C TRP A 37 -0.29 3.83 -25.89
N LEU A 38 -0.99 2.72 -25.64
CA LEU A 38 -1.90 2.56 -24.52
C LEU A 38 -1.46 1.38 -23.64
N LEU A 39 -1.22 1.63 -22.36
CA LEU A 39 -1.08 0.58 -21.36
C LEU A 39 -2.44 0.33 -20.71
N ARG A 40 -2.99 -0.87 -20.95
CA ARG A 40 -4.25 -1.34 -20.36
C ARG A 40 -3.95 -2.34 -19.25
N VAL A 41 -4.39 -2.03 -18.04
CA VAL A 41 -4.28 -2.85 -16.83
C VAL A 41 -5.67 -3.32 -16.44
N GLU A 42 -5.84 -4.62 -16.25
CA GLU A 42 -7.07 -5.22 -15.74
C GLU A 42 -6.85 -5.61 -14.28
N LEU A 43 -7.71 -5.11 -13.40
CA LEU A 43 -7.61 -5.30 -11.95
C LEU A 43 -8.58 -6.40 -11.50
N ASP A 44 -8.11 -7.25 -10.58
CA ASP A 44 -8.96 -8.30 -10.00
C ASP A 44 -9.94 -7.70 -8.98
N ARG A 45 -11.23 -7.79 -9.32
CA ARG A 45 -12.35 -7.32 -8.48
C ARG A 45 -12.35 -7.95 -7.09
N LYS A 46 -11.95 -9.22 -6.97
CA LYS A 46 -11.93 -9.90 -5.67
C LYS A 46 -10.94 -9.22 -4.73
N HIS A 47 -9.71 -8.99 -5.20
CA HIS A 47 -8.68 -8.32 -4.43
C HIS A 47 -8.99 -6.85 -4.12
N MET A 48 -9.65 -6.14 -5.04
CA MET A 48 -10.14 -4.77 -4.81
C MET A 48 -11.16 -4.72 -3.66
N THR A 49 -12.11 -5.65 -3.65
CA THR A 49 -13.15 -5.71 -2.61
C THR A 49 -12.58 -6.11 -1.26
N ASP A 50 -11.72 -7.14 -1.21
CA ASP A 50 -11.11 -7.64 0.02
C ASP A 50 -10.26 -6.57 0.71
N ARG A 51 -9.56 -5.74 -0.07
CA ARG A 51 -8.69 -4.66 0.43
C ARG A 51 -9.38 -3.30 0.52
N LYS A 52 -10.66 -3.20 0.15
CA LYS A 52 -11.45 -1.96 0.12
C LYS A 52 -10.76 -0.84 -0.69
N LEU A 53 -10.22 -1.18 -1.85
CA LEU A 53 -9.61 -0.24 -2.78
C LEU A 53 -10.64 0.24 -3.80
N THR A 54 -10.54 1.50 -4.20
CA THR A 54 -11.35 2.12 -5.26
C THR A 54 -10.48 2.47 -6.47
N MET A 55 -11.07 2.50 -7.68
CA MET A 55 -10.32 2.87 -8.88
C MET A 55 -9.77 4.30 -8.82
N GLU A 56 -10.49 5.22 -8.17
CA GLU A 56 -10.07 6.61 -7.96
C GLU A 56 -8.77 6.69 -7.13
N GLN A 57 -8.69 5.96 -6.01
CA GLN A 57 -7.49 5.94 -5.17
C GLN A 57 -6.26 5.40 -5.91
N ILE A 58 -6.46 4.40 -6.77
CA ILE A 58 -5.38 3.84 -7.59
C ILE A 58 -4.90 4.87 -8.61
N ALA A 59 -5.83 5.52 -9.33
CA ALA A 59 -5.50 6.54 -10.31
C ALA A 59 -4.75 7.72 -9.69
N GLU A 60 -5.20 8.21 -8.53
CA GLU A 60 -4.53 9.28 -7.78
C GLU A 60 -3.11 8.88 -7.37
N LYS A 61 -2.91 7.65 -6.91
CA LYS A 61 -1.59 7.12 -6.56
C LYS A 61 -0.63 7.03 -7.74
N ILE A 62 -1.13 6.60 -8.90
CA ILE A 62 -0.32 6.51 -10.12
C ILE A 62 0.10 7.91 -10.57
N ASN A 63 -0.86 8.85 -10.62
CA ASN A 63 -0.58 10.24 -11.00
C ASN A 63 0.39 10.92 -10.01
N ALA A 64 0.25 10.65 -8.70
CA ALA A 64 1.17 11.17 -7.70
C ALA A 64 2.59 10.58 -7.80
N GLY A 65 2.73 9.33 -8.27
CA GLY A 65 4.02 8.65 -8.41
C GLY A 65 4.81 9.07 -9.65
N PHE A 66 4.13 9.30 -10.78
CA PHE A 66 4.75 9.60 -12.07
C PHE A 66 4.57 11.05 -12.54
N GLY A 67 3.77 11.86 -11.84
CA GLY A 67 3.53 13.26 -12.16
C GLY A 67 2.53 13.48 -13.30
N ASP A 68 2.52 14.70 -13.84
CA ASP A 68 1.59 15.16 -14.88
C ASP A 68 1.90 14.61 -16.29
N ASP A 69 2.97 13.82 -16.43
CA ASP A 69 3.38 13.19 -17.69
C ASP A 69 2.53 11.96 -18.04
N LEU A 70 1.66 11.50 -17.13
CA LEU A 70 0.73 10.39 -17.37
C LEU A 70 -0.72 10.86 -17.32
N ASN A 71 -1.50 10.35 -18.28
CA ASN A 71 -2.95 10.42 -18.27
C ASN A 71 -3.52 9.06 -17.92
N CYS A 72 -4.19 8.97 -16.77
CA CYS A 72 -4.83 7.76 -16.27
C CYS A 72 -6.35 7.91 -16.36
N ILE A 73 -6.99 7.04 -17.13
CA ILE A 73 -8.45 6.92 -17.21
C ILE A 73 -8.88 5.55 -16.70
N PHE A 74 -10.03 5.48 -16.05
CA PHE A 74 -10.57 4.25 -15.48
C PHE A 74 -12.08 4.17 -15.71
N ASN A 75 -12.61 2.96 -15.67
CA ASN A 75 -14.06 2.74 -15.70
C ASN A 75 -14.65 2.67 -14.28
N ASP A 76 -15.98 2.72 -14.20
CA ASP A 76 -16.71 2.68 -12.92
C ASP A 76 -16.50 1.34 -12.18
N ASP A 77 -16.41 1.40 -10.84
CA ASP A 77 -16.27 0.24 -9.94
C ASP A 77 -17.39 -0.81 -10.12
N ASN A 78 -18.53 -0.42 -10.71
CA ASN A 78 -19.66 -1.31 -10.99
C ASN A 78 -19.54 -2.11 -12.30
N ALA A 79 -18.53 -1.84 -13.14
CA ALA A 79 -18.32 -2.55 -14.39
C ALA A 79 -18.01 -4.05 -14.18
N GLU A 80 -18.20 -4.86 -15.23
CA GLU A 80 -17.91 -6.30 -15.18
C GLU A 80 -16.42 -6.57 -14.96
N LYS A 81 -15.57 -5.83 -15.65
CA LYS A 81 -14.12 -5.84 -15.51
C LYS A 81 -13.65 -4.46 -15.05
N LEU A 82 -12.71 -4.43 -14.12
CA LEU A 82 -12.07 -3.18 -13.68
C LEU A 82 -10.86 -2.93 -14.56
N VAL A 83 -10.91 -1.85 -15.32
CA VAL A 83 -9.92 -1.53 -16.35
C VAL A 83 -9.37 -0.14 -16.12
N LEU A 84 -8.05 -0.06 -16.06
CA LEU A 84 -7.30 1.19 -15.96
C LEU A 84 -6.44 1.34 -17.21
N ARG A 85 -6.50 2.52 -17.82
CA ARG A 85 -5.83 2.87 -19.07
C ARG A 85 -4.88 4.02 -18.81
N ILE A 86 -3.61 3.81 -19.12
CA ILE A 86 -2.54 4.78 -18.92
C ILE A 86 -1.97 5.15 -20.29
N ARG A 87 -1.85 6.45 -20.54
CA ARG A 87 -1.18 7.02 -21.71
C ARG A 87 -0.19 8.08 -21.27
N ILE A 88 0.84 8.28 -22.09
CA ILE A 88 1.85 9.33 -21.87
C ILE A 88 1.30 10.65 -22.43
N MET A 89 1.49 11.73 -21.68
CA MET A 89 1.22 13.10 -22.08
C MET A 89 2.51 13.75 -22.57
N ASN A 90 2.53 14.20 -23.83
CA ASN A 90 3.66 14.97 -24.35
C ASN A 90 3.50 16.44 -23.96
N SER A 91 4.52 17.02 -23.32
CA SER A 91 4.61 18.46 -23.09
C SER A 91 5.08 19.17 -24.37
N ASP A 92 4.33 20.20 -24.78
CA ASP A 92 4.65 20.98 -26.00
C ASP A 92 5.96 21.78 -25.87
N GLU A 93 6.47 22.00 -24.65
CA GLU A 93 7.74 22.70 -24.42
C GLU A 93 8.94 21.94 -25.01
N ASN A 94 8.86 20.61 -25.10
CA ASN A 94 9.97 19.78 -25.59
C ASN A 94 10.10 19.77 -27.12
N LYS A 95 9.17 20.36 -27.88
CA LYS A 95 9.25 20.40 -29.35
C LYS A 95 9.96 21.63 -29.90
N ILE A 96 10.20 22.67 -29.09
CA ILE A 96 10.81 23.93 -29.57
C ILE A 96 12.35 23.92 -29.42
N GLN A 97 12.92 22.97 -28.67
CA GLN A 97 14.37 22.81 -28.50
C GLN A 97 14.96 21.62 -29.28
N GLU A 98 14.21 21.03 -30.22
CA GLU A 98 14.61 19.84 -31.00
C GLU A 98 15.39 20.16 -32.30
N GLU A 99 16.43 20.99 -32.24
CA GLU A 99 17.40 21.02 -33.36
C GLU A 99 18.80 20.52 -32.99
N GLU A 100 19.15 20.25 -31.72
CA GLU A 100 20.54 19.89 -31.37
C GLU A 100 20.82 18.70 -30.43
N GLU A 101 19.85 17.99 -29.82
CA GLU A 101 20.16 16.81 -29.00
C GLU A 101 19.31 15.58 -29.34
N VAL A 102 19.74 14.85 -30.38
CA VAL A 102 19.31 13.47 -30.68
C VAL A 102 20.11 12.49 -29.81
N VAL A 103 19.98 12.62 -28.48
CA VAL A 103 20.54 11.65 -27.53
C VAL A 103 19.41 11.21 -26.61
N ASP A 104 18.87 10.03 -26.93
CA ASP A 104 18.04 9.19 -26.07
C ASP A 104 16.72 9.77 -25.54
N LYS A 105 15.83 10.20 -26.45
CA LYS A 105 14.39 10.11 -26.14
C LYS A 105 14.05 8.63 -26.11
N MET A 106 13.87 8.07 -24.92
CA MET A 106 13.47 6.69 -24.71
C MET A 106 12.19 6.42 -25.53
N ASP A 107 12.21 5.39 -26.38
CA ASP A 107 11.02 5.05 -27.19
C ASP A 107 9.81 4.82 -26.27
N ASP A 108 8.65 5.37 -26.66
CA ASP A 108 7.41 5.32 -25.88
C ASP A 108 7.04 3.90 -25.43
N ASP A 109 7.34 2.87 -26.23
CA ASP A 109 7.05 1.47 -25.90
C ASP A 109 7.98 0.92 -24.81
N VAL A 110 9.25 1.32 -24.82
CA VAL A 110 10.24 1.02 -23.77
C VAL A 110 9.84 1.75 -22.48
N PHE A 111 9.36 2.99 -22.57
CA PHE A 111 8.86 3.75 -21.44
C PHE A 111 7.64 3.08 -20.78
N LEU A 112 6.65 2.64 -21.55
CA LEU A 112 5.50 1.93 -21.00
C LEU A 112 5.86 0.60 -20.36
N ARG A 113 6.86 -0.12 -20.88
CA ARG A 113 7.39 -1.34 -20.22
C ARG A 113 8.09 -1.02 -18.90
N CYS A 114 8.79 0.11 -18.83
CA CYS A 114 9.39 0.59 -17.59
C CYS A 114 8.31 0.90 -16.54
N ILE A 115 7.25 1.60 -16.94
CA ILE A 115 6.10 1.88 -16.06
C ILE A 115 5.43 0.59 -15.63
N GLU A 116 5.16 -0.35 -16.54
CA GLU A 116 4.56 -1.64 -16.21
C GLU A 116 5.39 -2.39 -15.16
N SER A 117 6.73 -2.43 -15.30
CA SER A 117 7.58 -3.07 -14.30
C SER A 117 7.61 -2.33 -12.97
N ASN A 118 7.77 -0.99 -13.00
CA ASN A 118 7.89 -0.18 -11.80
C ASN A 118 6.58 -0.17 -10.99
N MET A 119 5.43 -0.04 -11.67
CA MET A 119 4.12 -0.07 -11.05
C MET A 119 3.83 -1.42 -10.34
N LEU A 120 4.41 -2.52 -10.82
CA LEU A 120 4.26 -3.84 -10.21
C LEU A 120 5.21 -4.09 -9.03
N THR A 121 6.39 -3.46 -9.00
CA THR A 121 7.41 -3.72 -7.97
C THR A 121 7.43 -2.69 -6.86
N ASP A 122 7.38 -1.40 -7.21
CA ASP A 122 7.76 -0.32 -6.30
C ASP A 122 6.55 0.53 -5.88
N MET A 123 5.46 0.51 -6.64
CA MET A 123 4.28 1.30 -6.32
C MET A 123 3.48 0.69 -5.16
N THR A 124 3.48 1.38 -4.02
CA THR A 124 2.66 1.02 -2.87
C THR A 124 1.32 1.75 -2.86
N LEU A 125 0.24 1.00 -3.11
CA LEU A 125 -1.13 1.52 -3.06
C LEU A 125 -1.55 1.87 -1.63
N GLN A 126 -1.37 0.92 -0.69
CA GLN A 126 -1.73 1.09 0.71
C GLN A 126 -0.87 0.19 1.60
N GLY A 127 -0.62 0.65 2.82
CA GLY A 127 0.09 -0.11 3.86
C GLY A 127 1.49 0.44 4.13
N ILE A 128 2.27 -0.34 4.88
CA ILE A 128 3.64 -0.03 5.26
C ILE A 128 4.53 -1.07 4.61
N GLU A 129 5.47 -0.65 3.77
CA GLU A 129 6.36 -1.52 2.99
C GLU A 129 7.12 -2.55 3.83
N GLN A 130 7.56 -2.14 5.01
CA GLN A 130 8.33 -3.00 5.91
C GLN A 130 7.46 -4.05 6.63
N ILE A 131 6.14 -4.02 6.45
CA ILE A 131 5.19 -4.99 7.02
C ILE A 131 4.63 -5.85 5.90
N SER A 132 5.04 -7.11 5.88
CA SER A 132 4.69 -8.06 4.82
C SER A 132 3.26 -8.58 4.96
N LYS A 133 2.85 -8.94 6.19
CA LYS A 133 1.55 -9.57 6.47
C LYS A 133 1.02 -9.13 7.82
N VAL A 134 -0.30 -9.10 7.93
CA VAL A 134 -1.02 -8.80 9.17
C VAL A 134 -2.05 -9.89 9.42
N TYR A 135 -2.04 -10.46 10.61
CA TYR A 135 -2.96 -11.50 11.06
C TYR A 135 -3.88 -10.93 12.12
N MET A 136 -5.18 -11.09 11.93
CA MET A 136 -6.19 -10.69 12.90
C MET A 136 -6.70 -11.91 13.65
N HIS A 137 -6.66 -11.90 14.97
CA HIS A 137 -7.21 -12.97 15.78
C HIS A 137 -7.74 -12.48 17.13
N LEU A 138 -8.65 -13.25 17.71
CA LEU A 138 -9.13 -13.06 19.08
C LEU A 138 -8.22 -13.85 20.04
N PRO A 139 -7.56 -13.18 21.00
CA PRO A 139 -6.66 -13.85 21.92
C PRO A 139 -7.42 -14.79 22.85
N GLN A 140 -6.98 -16.04 22.90
CA GLN A 140 -7.56 -17.06 23.79
C GLN A 140 -6.85 -17.08 25.15
N THR A 141 -5.55 -16.75 25.17
CA THR A 141 -4.73 -16.71 26.38
C THR A 141 -5.06 -15.48 27.23
N ASP A 142 -5.19 -15.68 28.54
CA ASP A 142 -5.54 -14.60 29.47
C ASP A 142 -4.48 -13.48 29.50
N ASN A 143 -3.22 -13.81 29.23
CA ASN A 143 -2.11 -12.83 29.18
C ASN A 143 -2.26 -11.79 28.05
N LYS A 144 -3.00 -12.12 26.99
CA LYS A 144 -3.29 -11.21 25.87
C LYS A 144 -4.66 -10.54 25.99
N LYS A 145 -5.47 -10.88 27.00
CA LYS A 145 -6.76 -10.22 27.26
C LYS A 145 -6.54 -8.94 28.05
N LYS A 146 -7.36 -7.93 27.76
CA LYS A 146 -7.36 -6.69 28.53
C LYS A 146 -8.05 -6.92 29.86
N ILE A 147 -7.33 -6.73 30.96
CA ILE A 147 -7.94 -6.75 32.29
C ILE A 147 -8.43 -5.34 32.62
N ILE A 148 -9.71 -5.21 32.94
CA ILE A 148 -10.32 -3.97 33.45
C ILE A 148 -10.87 -4.20 34.85
N ILE A 149 -10.89 -3.13 35.64
CA ILE A 149 -11.52 -3.12 36.96
C ILE A 149 -12.93 -2.56 36.76
N THR A 150 -13.93 -3.32 37.18
CA THR A 150 -15.34 -2.91 37.14
C THR A 150 -15.66 -1.90 38.24
N GLU A 151 -16.81 -1.23 38.15
CA GLU A 151 -17.26 -0.29 39.20
C GLU A 151 -17.40 -0.97 40.57
N ASP A 152 -17.69 -2.27 40.59
CA ASP A 152 -17.77 -3.12 41.78
C ASP A 152 -16.39 -3.55 42.31
N GLY A 153 -15.30 -3.20 41.63
CA GLY A 153 -13.93 -3.53 42.01
C GLY A 153 -13.45 -4.91 41.54
N GLU A 154 -14.26 -5.64 40.76
CA GLU A 154 -13.88 -6.95 40.23
C GLU A 154 -13.00 -6.84 38.97
N PHE A 155 -12.06 -7.79 38.82
CA PHE A 155 -11.26 -7.92 37.60
C PHE A 155 -12.03 -8.66 36.52
N LYS A 156 -12.22 -8.00 35.37
CA LYS A 156 -12.87 -8.59 34.20
C LYS A 156 -11.91 -8.65 33.03
N ALA A 157 -11.77 -9.83 32.42
CA ALA A 157 -11.02 -10.01 31.19
C ALA A 157 -11.91 -9.70 29.99
N LEU A 158 -11.52 -8.68 29.21
CA LEU A 158 -12.12 -8.32 27.94
C LEU A 158 -11.31 -8.93 26.79
N GLN A 159 -12.01 -9.59 25.89
CA GLN A 159 -11.46 -10.04 24.62
C GLN A 159 -11.63 -8.92 23.60
N GLU A 160 -10.52 -8.48 23.02
CA GLU A 160 -10.47 -7.51 21.93
C GLU A 160 -9.76 -8.15 20.73
N TRP A 161 -10.09 -7.67 19.53
CA TRP A 161 -9.39 -8.10 18.33
C TRP A 161 -7.98 -7.53 18.33
N ILE A 162 -6.98 -8.39 18.16
CA ILE A 162 -5.58 -7.99 18.06
C ILE A 162 -5.03 -8.29 16.68
N LEU A 163 -4.08 -7.46 16.25
CA LEU A 163 -3.34 -7.61 15.01
C LEU A 163 -1.91 -8.02 15.33
N GLU A 164 -1.42 -9.06 14.66
CA GLU A 164 -0.01 -9.46 14.68
C GLU A 164 0.59 -9.22 13.30
N THR A 165 1.67 -8.46 13.26
CA THR A 165 2.34 -8.05 12.03
C THR A 165 3.64 -8.82 11.82
N ASP A 166 3.95 -9.16 10.58
CA ASP A 166 5.25 -9.70 10.17
C ASP A 166 6.05 -8.58 9.49
N GLY A 167 6.95 -7.95 10.27
CA GLY A 167 7.74 -6.81 9.81
C GLY A 167 8.17 -5.87 10.94
N VAL A 168 8.99 -4.86 10.58
CA VAL A 168 9.55 -3.86 11.51
C VAL A 168 9.19 -2.45 11.04
N SER A 169 8.22 -1.82 11.71
CA SER A 169 7.88 -0.41 11.49
C SER A 169 7.09 0.19 12.66
N LEU A 170 7.53 -0.06 13.89
CA LEU A 170 6.86 0.32 15.14
C LEU A 170 6.55 1.82 15.18
N MET A 171 7.46 2.68 14.70
CA MET A 171 7.24 4.13 14.67
C MET A 171 6.01 4.52 13.83
N ARG A 172 5.85 3.93 12.63
CA ARG A 172 4.71 4.21 11.76
C ARG A 172 3.43 3.61 12.34
N VAL A 173 3.50 2.36 12.82
CA VAL A 173 2.35 1.66 13.43
C VAL A 173 1.79 2.43 14.63
N LEU A 174 2.65 2.95 15.51
CA LEU A 174 2.22 3.75 16.66
C LEU A 174 1.61 5.11 16.28
N SER A 175 1.88 5.58 15.06
CA SER A 175 1.35 6.86 14.54
C SER A 175 0.00 6.69 13.83
N GLU A 176 -0.43 5.45 13.59
CA GLU A 176 -1.72 5.18 12.95
C GLU A 176 -2.89 5.44 13.89
N LYS A 177 -4.02 5.86 13.31
CA LYS A 177 -5.26 6.08 14.05
C LYS A 177 -5.83 4.74 14.52
N ASP A 178 -6.51 4.76 15.67
CA ASP A 178 -7.15 3.60 16.29
C ASP A 178 -6.19 2.49 16.77
N VAL A 179 -4.87 2.68 16.66
CA VAL A 179 -3.85 1.85 17.30
C VAL A 179 -3.63 2.33 18.73
N ASP A 180 -3.54 1.41 19.69
CA ASP A 180 -3.25 1.72 21.10
C ASP A 180 -1.73 1.78 21.31
N PRO A 181 -1.13 2.98 21.46
CA PRO A 181 0.32 3.12 21.57
C PRO A 181 0.88 2.66 22.92
N VAL A 182 0.03 2.41 23.91
CA VAL A 182 0.47 2.05 25.27
C VAL A 182 0.76 0.56 25.37
N ARG A 183 -0.01 -0.28 24.66
CA ARG A 183 0.07 -1.74 24.77
C ARG A 183 0.68 -2.42 23.55
N THR A 184 0.90 -1.67 22.47
CA THR A 184 1.59 -2.16 21.28
C THR A 184 3.06 -2.39 21.59
N THR A 185 3.57 -3.57 21.23
CA THR A 185 4.97 -3.96 21.49
C THR A 185 5.55 -4.73 20.30
N SER A 186 6.86 -4.58 20.09
CA SER A 186 7.64 -5.30 19.08
C SER A 186 8.53 -6.35 19.74
N ASN A 187 8.93 -7.37 18.98
CA ASN A 187 9.94 -8.34 19.37
C ASN A 187 11.34 -7.96 18.85
N ASP A 188 11.47 -6.93 18.01
CA ASP A 188 12.75 -6.44 17.52
C ASP A 188 13.38 -5.45 18.51
N ILE A 189 14.52 -5.86 19.10
CA ILE A 189 15.23 -5.08 20.12
C ILE A 189 15.89 -3.81 19.54
N VAL A 190 16.36 -3.87 18.30
CA VAL A 190 17.05 -2.74 17.65
C VAL A 190 16.04 -1.63 17.35
N GLU A 191 14.85 -2.00 16.87
CA GLU A 191 13.74 -1.09 16.66
C GLU A 191 13.23 -0.47 17.97
N ILE A 192 13.09 -1.27 19.04
CA ILE A 192 12.69 -0.73 20.34
C ILE A 192 13.72 0.28 20.86
N PHE A 193 15.02 0.01 20.66
CA PHE A 193 16.08 0.94 21.04
C PHE A 193 15.98 2.27 20.29
N THR A 194 15.71 2.24 18.98
CA THR A 194 15.64 3.46 18.16
C THR A 194 14.36 4.25 18.39
N VAL A 195 13.23 3.59 18.63
CA VAL A 195 11.91 4.24 18.78
C VAL A 195 11.62 4.64 20.24
N LEU A 196 11.90 3.76 21.21
CA LEU A 196 11.50 3.93 22.62
C LEU A 196 12.69 4.11 23.57
N GLY A 197 13.90 3.71 23.17
CA GLY A 197 15.13 3.88 23.96
C GLY A 197 15.51 2.68 24.84
N ILE A 198 16.63 2.81 25.56
CA ILE A 198 17.28 1.70 26.29
C ILE A 198 16.44 1.15 27.46
N GLU A 199 15.65 1.98 28.12
CA GLU A 199 14.79 1.53 29.23
C GLU A 199 13.67 0.60 28.73
N ALA A 200 13.12 0.89 27.56
CA ALA A 200 12.14 0.04 26.90
C ALA A 200 12.78 -1.28 26.47
N VAL A 201 14.02 -1.25 25.96
CA VAL A 201 14.78 -2.46 25.61
C VAL A 201 14.95 -3.37 26.82
N ARG A 202 15.35 -2.82 27.98
CA ARG A 202 15.52 -3.61 29.21
C ARG A 202 14.23 -4.39 29.53
N LYS A 203 13.08 -3.72 29.46
CA LYS A 203 11.80 -4.36 29.78
C LYS A 203 11.30 -5.31 28.69
N ALA A 204 11.52 -4.99 27.42
CA ALA A 204 11.17 -5.85 26.30
C ALA A 204 11.97 -7.16 26.33
N LEU A 205 13.29 -7.07 26.51
CA LEU A 205 14.17 -8.24 26.60
C LEU A 205 13.81 -9.16 27.78
N GLU A 206 13.55 -8.57 28.95
CA GLU A 206 13.09 -9.30 30.14
C GLU A 206 11.80 -10.10 29.85
N ARG A 207 10.86 -9.48 29.12
CA ARG A 207 9.58 -10.10 28.76
C ARG A 207 9.74 -11.21 27.72
N GLU A 208 10.56 -11.01 26.70
CA GLU A 208 10.82 -12.03 25.67
C GLU A 208 11.54 -13.24 26.26
N LEU A 209 12.57 -13.05 27.10
CA LEU A 209 13.24 -14.13 27.81
C LEU A 209 12.28 -14.92 28.70
N TYR A 210 11.44 -14.22 29.46
CA TYR A 210 10.42 -14.85 30.29
C TYR A 210 9.41 -15.64 29.43
N HIS A 211 9.01 -15.12 28.27
CA HIS A 211 8.08 -15.80 27.36
C HIS A 211 8.65 -17.13 26.87
N VAL A 212 9.92 -17.16 26.44
CA VAL A 212 10.59 -18.39 25.96
C VAL A 212 10.70 -19.44 27.06
N ILE A 213 11.11 -19.04 28.27
CA ILE A 213 11.30 -19.97 29.40
C ILE A 213 9.95 -20.53 29.87
N SER A 214 8.94 -19.67 30.01
CA SER A 214 7.61 -20.07 30.46
C SER A 214 6.88 -20.96 29.46
N PHE A 215 7.17 -20.80 28.15
CA PHE A 215 6.64 -21.67 27.11
C PHE A 215 7.10 -23.13 27.27
N ASP A 216 8.35 -23.34 27.70
CA ASP A 216 8.91 -24.68 28.00
C ASP A 216 8.42 -25.24 29.36
N GLY A 217 7.58 -24.50 30.09
CA GLY A 217 7.09 -24.88 31.42
C GLY A 217 8.15 -24.76 32.53
N SER A 218 9.35 -24.31 32.18
CA SER A 218 10.44 -24.06 33.12
C SER A 218 10.21 -22.76 33.89
N TYR A 219 10.70 -22.69 35.13
CA TYR A 219 10.63 -21.49 35.96
C TYR A 219 12.03 -20.93 36.20
N VAL A 220 12.19 -19.63 36.00
CA VAL A 220 13.39 -18.88 36.37
C VAL A 220 12.99 -17.73 37.28
N ASN A 221 13.76 -17.55 38.36
CA ASN A 221 13.53 -16.48 39.32
C ASN A 221 13.76 -15.11 38.66
N TYR A 222 12.84 -14.17 38.88
CA TYR A 222 12.92 -12.79 38.40
C TYR A 222 14.28 -12.12 38.62
N ARG A 223 14.92 -12.38 39.77
CA ARG A 223 16.24 -11.81 40.09
C ARG A 223 17.31 -12.18 39.07
N HIS A 224 17.25 -13.37 38.49
CA HIS A 224 18.19 -13.81 37.46
C HIS A 224 17.88 -13.21 36.09
N LEU A 225 16.62 -12.87 35.81
CA LEU A 225 16.21 -12.23 34.56
C LEU A 225 16.45 -10.72 34.55
N ALA A 226 16.45 -10.09 35.73
CA ALA A 226 16.60 -8.65 35.90
C ALA A 226 18.05 -8.19 36.13
N LEU A 227 18.98 -9.12 36.37
CA LEU A 227 20.42 -8.88 36.52
C LEU A 227 21.09 -8.66 35.16
#